data_AF-A0A066X6W3-F1
#
_entry.id   AF-A0A066X6W3-F1
#
_cell.length_a   1.000
_cell.length_b   1.000
_cell.length_c   1.000
_cell.angle_alpha   90.00
_cell.angle_beta   90.00
_cell.angle_gamma   90.00
#
_symmetry.space_group_name_H-M   'P 1'
#
loop_
_entity.id
_entity.type
_entity.pdbx_description
1 polymer ?
#
loop_
_entity_poly.entity_id
_entity_poly.type
_entity_poly.pdbx_seq_one_letter_code
_entity_poly.pdbx_strand_id
1 'polypeptide(L)'
;MRISVSSYIRRTDGLLWTPYMSTCLDDLATSGTPGDVALVYVIKIRRVLDKAPYSPSNSQISATETPFDFVAAVLQTELDKLATEAPYPVESPGITRHLTYASFAISEFALAQPSPDPQHLYTIYEALKSYFDAFFSLQPSAYLGFTLVELYQTMHAALSLRKLSSHLTTRMHDKQRVEKLASWYQQVSRNLKDASMYPGAKRDGRAAVFDKLASMLESFPWERSEGLGRQDDNELNIDGAMSEVFLSEEWLGIADQFGWTF
;
A
#
# COMPACT_ATOMS: atom_id res chain seq x y z
N MET A 1 19.09 -23.09 19.37
CA MET A 1 18.40 -21.84 18.98
C MET A 1 17.96 -22.03 17.53
N ARG A 2 16.68 -22.32 17.27
CA ARG A 2 16.17 -22.51 15.91
C ARG A 2 15.77 -21.13 15.39
N ILE A 3 16.59 -20.58 14.51
CA ILE A 3 16.24 -19.36 13.76
C ILE A 3 15.18 -19.79 12.75
N SER A 4 13.97 -19.25 12.87
CA SER A 4 12.87 -19.54 11.94
C SER A 4 13.20 -18.98 10.56
N VAL A 5 12.92 -19.76 9.50
CA VAL A 5 13.00 -19.31 8.11
C VAL A 5 12.17 -18.05 7.89
N SER A 6 11.09 -17.85 8.66
CA SER A 6 10.28 -16.63 8.65
C SER A 6 11.04 -15.36 9.03
N SER A 7 12.10 -15.45 9.86
CA SER A 7 12.97 -14.30 10.16
C SER A 7 13.94 -13.97 9.03
N TYR A 8 14.26 -14.94 8.16
CA TYR A 8 15.08 -14.74 6.98
C TYR A 8 14.28 -14.15 5.82
N ILE A 9 13.00 -14.50 5.68
CA ILE A 9 12.10 -13.91 4.66
C ILE A 9 11.85 -12.43 4.96
N ARG A 10 11.80 -12.03 6.24
CA ARG A 10 11.76 -10.61 6.62
C ARG A 10 13.06 -9.85 6.30
N ARG A 11 14.10 -10.57 5.87
CA ARG A 11 15.45 -10.12 5.51
C ARG A 11 15.91 -10.71 4.18
N THR A 12 15.00 -10.99 3.24
CA THR A 12 15.45 -11.03 1.85
C THR A 12 15.89 -9.61 1.54
N ASP A 13 17.21 -9.37 1.66
CA ASP A 13 17.84 -8.21 1.05
C ASP A 13 17.27 -8.16 -0.36
N GLY A 14 16.43 -7.15 -0.62
CA GLY A 14 15.75 -7.03 -1.91
C GLY A 14 16.82 -7.18 -2.99
N LEU A 15 16.55 -8.00 -4.00
CA LEU A 15 17.53 -8.30 -5.07
C LEU A 15 18.22 -7.00 -5.47
N LEU A 16 19.53 -6.92 -5.18
CA LEU A 16 20.28 -5.68 -5.37
C LEU A 16 20.13 -5.26 -6.81
N TRP A 17 19.51 -4.10 -7.02
CA TRP A 17 19.25 -3.60 -8.36
C TRP A 17 20.58 -3.46 -9.11
N THR A 18 20.77 -4.24 -10.17
CA THR A 18 22.00 -4.19 -10.97
C THR A 18 21.83 -3.28 -12.18
N PRO A 19 22.91 -2.65 -12.68
CA PRO A 19 22.86 -1.93 -13.96
C PRO A 19 22.36 -2.80 -15.12
N TYR A 20 22.67 -4.09 -15.09
CA TYR A 20 22.20 -5.05 -16.09
C TYR A 20 20.67 -5.19 -16.10
N MET A 21 20.02 -5.21 -14.93
CA MET A 21 18.55 -5.20 -14.85
C MET A 21 17.93 -3.95 -15.47
N SER A 22 18.59 -2.78 -15.35
CA SER A 22 18.14 -1.57 -16.05
C SER A 22 18.17 -1.76 -17.57
N THR A 23 19.27 -2.30 -18.11
CA THR A 23 19.38 -2.58 -19.55
C THR A 23 18.30 -3.56 -20.00
N CYS A 24 18.05 -4.63 -19.24
CA CYS A 24 16.96 -5.57 -19.55
C CYS A 24 15.58 -4.90 -19.57
N LEU A 25 15.30 -3.98 -18.65
CA LEU A 25 14.03 -3.23 -18.66
C LEU A 25 13.92 -2.28 -19.85
N ASP A 26 15.02 -1.64 -20.25
CA ASP A 26 15.04 -0.71 -21.38
C ASP A 26 14.86 -1.46 -22.71
N ASP A 27 15.50 -2.62 -22.85
CA ASP A 27 15.30 -3.54 -23.97
C ASP A 27 13.85 -4.05 -24.02
N LEU A 28 13.29 -4.42 -22.86
CA LEU A 28 11.91 -4.88 -22.74
C LEU A 28 10.89 -3.77 -23.02
N ALA A 29 11.17 -2.53 -22.61
CA ALA A 29 10.33 -1.38 -22.93
C ALA A 29 10.29 -1.08 -24.44
N THR A 30 11.36 -1.41 -25.15
CA THR A 30 11.51 -1.13 -26.59
C THR A 30 10.95 -2.25 -27.46
N SER A 31 11.14 -3.51 -27.04
CA SER A 31 10.85 -4.70 -27.85
C SER A 31 9.69 -5.55 -27.34
N GLY A 32 9.19 -5.27 -26.13
CA GLY A 32 8.16 -6.05 -25.45
C GLY A 32 6.74 -5.79 -25.92
N THR A 33 5.83 -6.62 -25.41
CA THR A 33 4.39 -6.46 -25.62
C THR A 33 3.84 -5.28 -24.79
N PRO A 34 2.62 -4.78 -25.08
CA PRO A 34 1.98 -3.75 -24.25
C PRO A 34 1.93 -4.09 -22.75
N GLY A 35 1.79 -5.38 -22.40
CA GLY A 35 1.81 -5.83 -21.01
C GLY A 35 3.20 -5.75 -20.38
N ASP A 36 4.24 -6.08 -21.14
CA ASP A 36 5.63 -5.98 -20.69
C ASP A 36 6.04 -4.54 -20.44
N VAL A 37 5.63 -3.62 -21.34
CA VAL A 37 5.86 -2.18 -21.18
C VAL A 37 5.15 -1.66 -19.91
N ALA A 38 3.92 -2.08 -19.65
CA ALA A 38 3.20 -1.73 -18.43
C ALA A 38 3.90 -2.28 -17.17
N LEU A 39 4.40 -3.51 -17.22
CA LEU A 39 5.17 -4.12 -16.14
C LEU A 39 6.48 -3.35 -15.86
N VAL A 40 7.23 -2.99 -16.90
CA VAL A 40 8.45 -2.16 -16.78
C VAL A 40 8.12 -0.87 -16.02
N TYR A 41 6.99 -0.24 -16.33
CA TYR A 41 6.58 0.99 -15.70
C TYR A 41 6.20 0.80 -14.22
N VAL A 42 5.46 -0.27 -13.89
CA VAL A 42 5.16 -0.65 -12.49
C VAL A 42 6.44 -0.92 -11.71
N ILE A 43 7.44 -1.57 -12.32
CA ILE A 43 8.75 -1.79 -11.69
C ILE A 43 9.46 -0.46 -11.46
N LYS A 44 9.47 0.46 -12.43
CA LYS A 44 10.07 1.80 -12.26
C LYS A 44 9.42 2.57 -11.11
N ILE A 45 8.09 2.54 -10.98
CA ILE A 45 7.37 3.11 -9.82
C ILE A 45 7.83 2.45 -8.52
N ARG A 46 7.86 1.11 -8.49
CA ARG A 46 8.25 0.35 -7.28
C ARG A 46 9.68 0.70 -6.84
N ARG A 47 10.60 0.89 -7.78
CA ARG A 47 11.97 1.31 -7.49
C ARG A 47 12.07 2.67 -6.83
N VAL A 48 11.19 3.62 -7.17
CA VAL A 48 11.12 4.91 -6.47
C VAL A 48 10.72 4.67 -5.01
N LEU A 49 9.74 3.79 -4.77
CA LEU A 49 9.34 3.43 -3.41
C LEU A 49 10.42 2.69 -2.63
N ASP A 50 11.20 1.83 -3.26
CA ASP A 50 12.27 1.08 -2.58
C ASP A 50 13.42 2.00 -2.15
N LYS A 51 13.55 3.21 -2.73
CA LYS A 51 14.47 4.25 -2.25
C LYS A 51 13.97 4.96 -0.99
N ALA A 52 12.68 4.86 -0.69
CA ALA A 52 12.13 5.43 0.54
C ALA A 52 12.71 4.64 1.73
N PRO A 53 13.22 5.32 2.76
CA PRO A 53 13.71 4.65 3.96
C PRO A 53 12.51 4.03 4.69
N TYR A 54 12.20 2.77 4.40
CA TYR A 54 11.36 1.94 5.27
C TYR A 54 12.16 1.62 6.54
N SER A 55 12.31 2.59 7.42
CA SER A 55 12.90 2.35 8.74
C SER A 55 11.77 2.06 9.72
N PRO A 56 11.61 0.81 10.20
CA PRO A 56 10.74 0.57 11.33
C PRO A 56 11.28 1.35 12.53
N SER A 57 10.37 1.92 13.32
CA SER A 57 10.58 2.70 14.57
C SER A 57 11.53 2.07 15.61
N ASN A 58 12.03 0.85 15.38
CA ASN A 58 12.92 0.09 16.26
C ASN A 58 14.38 -0.01 15.80
N SER A 59 14.80 0.63 14.70
CA SER A 59 16.23 0.67 14.37
C SER A 59 16.89 1.82 15.13
N GLN A 60 17.74 1.50 16.11
CA GLN A 60 18.75 2.40 16.68
C GLN A 60 19.84 2.72 15.64
N ILE A 61 19.44 3.04 14.42
CA ILE A 61 20.33 3.51 13.36
C ILE A 61 20.22 5.02 13.41
N SER A 62 21.34 5.64 13.77
CA SER A 62 21.54 7.07 13.90
C SER A 62 20.68 7.85 12.93
N ALA A 63 19.86 8.75 13.47
CA ALA A 63 19.02 9.69 12.74
C ALA A 63 19.74 10.14 11.47
N THR A 64 19.23 9.72 10.32
CA THR A 64 19.68 10.22 9.02
C THR A 64 19.66 11.75 9.06
N GLU A 65 20.80 12.39 8.80
CA GLU A 65 20.96 13.86 8.82
C GLU A 65 20.07 14.59 7.80
N THR A 66 19.36 13.85 6.93
CA THR A 66 18.52 14.39 5.87
C THR A 66 17.05 14.50 6.32
N PRO A 67 16.44 15.69 6.26
CA PRO A 67 15.03 15.86 6.59
C PRO A 67 14.11 15.00 5.72
N PHE A 68 13.11 14.36 6.34
CA PHE A 68 12.16 13.49 5.63
C PHE A 68 11.41 14.22 4.52
N ASP A 69 11.02 15.47 4.75
CA ASP A 69 10.30 16.29 3.77
C ASP A 69 11.15 16.49 2.50
N PHE A 70 12.48 16.59 2.65
CA PHE A 70 13.39 16.67 1.52
C PHE A 70 13.43 15.35 0.74
N VAL A 71 13.54 14.21 1.43
CA VAL A 71 13.51 12.88 0.80
C VAL A 71 12.18 12.66 0.07
N ALA A 72 11.06 12.96 0.73
CA ALA A 72 9.72 12.83 0.14
C ALA A 72 9.56 13.71 -1.11
N ALA A 73 10.02 14.96 -1.07
CA ALA A 73 9.99 15.86 -2.23
C ALA A 73 10.83 15.35 -3.41
N VAL A 74 12.01 14.79 -3.14
CA VAL A 74 12.86 14.17 -4.18
C VAL A 74 12.17 12.97 -4.80
N LEU A 75 11.63 12.06 -4.00
CA LEU A 75 10.93 10.87 -4.49
C LEU A 75 9.65 11.23 -5.26
N GLN A 76 8.89 12.22 -4.79
CA GLN A 76 7.71 12.71 -5.51
C GLN A 76 8.11 13.33 -6.87
N THR A 77 9.21 14.08 -6.92
CA THR A 77 9.73 14.63 -8.18
C THR A 77 10.14 13.52 -9.16
N GLU A 78 10.77 12.44 -8.68
CA GLU A 78 11.07 11.28 -9.53
C GLU A 78 9.80 10.59 -10.03
N LEU A 79 8.78 10.47 -9.17
CA LEU A 79 7.49 9.86 -9.52
C LEU A 79 6.74 10.70 -10.57
N ASP A 80 6.74 12.02 -10.42
CA ASP A 80 6.11 12.95 -11.36
C ASP A 80 6.81 12.92 -12.73
N LYS A 81 8.14 12.81 -12.75
CA LYS A 81 8.90 12.61 -14.00
C LYS A 81 8.47 11.32 -14.69
N LEU A 82 8.39 10.21 -13.97
CA LEU A 82 7.90 8.95 -14.52
C LEU A 82 6.49 9.14 -15.09
N ALA A 83 5.58 9.84 -14.38
CA ALA A 83 4.23 10.12 -14.84
C ALA A 83 4.20 10.86 -16.19
N THR A 84 5.14 11.79 -16.41
CA THR A 84 5.26 12.55 -17.67
C THR A 84 5.98 11.81 -18.79
N GLU A 85 6.88 10.88 -18.47
CA GLU A 85 7.70 10.13 -19.43
C GLU A 85 7.00 8.88 -19.99
N ALA A 86 5.83 8.51 -19.46
CA ALA A 86 5.15 7.27 -19.82
C ALA A 86 4.76 7.24 -21.32
N PRO A 87 5.32 6.31 -22.13
CA PRO A 87 4.89 6.11 -23.52
C PRO A 87 3.57 5.34 -23.62
N TYR A 88 3.15 4.70 -22.51
CA TYR A 88 1.88 4.01 -22.38
C TYR A 88 0.82 5.03 -21.91
N PRO A 89 -0.44 4.94 -22.38
CA PRO A 89 -1.46 5.84 -21.87
C PRO A 89 -1.53 5.72 -20.34
N VAL A 90 -1.25 6.84 -19.67
CA VAL A 90 -1.46 7.07 -18.23
C VAL A 90 -2.90 6.70 -17.80
N GLU A 91 -3.78 6.49 -18.79
CA GLU A 91 -5.15 5.98 -18.68
C GLU A 91 -5.26 4.50 -18.31
N SER A 92 -4.17 3.72 -18.25
CA SER A 92 -4.21 2.34 -17.77
C SER A 92 -4.57 2.30 -16.28
N PRO A 93 -5.75 1.78 -15.88
CA PRO A 93 -6.20 1.85 -14.49
C PRO A 93 -5.24 1.18 -13.50
N GLY A 94 -4.54 0.13 -13.93
CA GLY A 94 -3.53 -0.55 -13.12
C GLY A 94 -2.31 0.33 -12.85
N ILE A 95 -1.78 1.02 -13.87
CA ILE A 95 -0.64 1.93 -13.72
C ILE A 95 -1.02 3.12 -12.86
N THR A 96 -2.19 3.73 -13.11
CA THR A 96 -2.70 4.86 -12.30
C THR A 96 -2.79 4.47 -10.83
N ARG A 97 -3.28 3.26 -10.53
CA ARG A 97 -3.37 2.75 -9.16
C ARG A 97 -1.99 2.59 -8.50
N HIS A 98 -1.00 2.06 -9.21
CA HIS A 98 0.37 1.94 -8.70
C HIS A 98 1.03 3.31 -8.47
N LEU A 99 0.81 4.26 -9.39
CA LEU A 99 1.34 5.63 -9.29
C LEU A 99 0.73 6.39 -8.10
N THR A 100 -0.60 6.35 -7.97
CA THR A 100 -1.32 7.00 -6.87
C THR A 100 -1.01 6.35 -5.52
N TYR A 101 -0.84 5.02 -5.47
CA TYR A 101 -0.35 4.34 -4.27
C TYR A 101 1.05 4.82 -3.89
N ALA A 102 1.95 4.96 -4.88
CA ALA A 102 3.32 5.39 -4.61
C ALA A 102 3.37 6.81 -4.04
N SER A 103 2.58 7.73 -4.60
CA SER A 103 2.47 9.09 -4.06
C SER A 103 1.94 9.08 -2.62
N PHE A 104 0.91 8.26 -2.34
CA PHE A 104 0.41 8.06 -0.98
C PHE A 104 1.52 7.54 -0.04
N ALA A 105 2.21 6.45 -0.39
CA ALA A 105 3.23 5.85 0.44
C ALA A 105 4.41 6.80 0.72
N ILE A 106 4.76 7.67 -0.23
CA ILE A 106 5.77 8.74 -0.04
C ILE A 106 5.25 9.81 0.92
N SER A 107 3.97 10.19 0.84
CA SER A 107 3.38 11.20 1.73
C SER A 107 3.14 10.70 3.17
N GLU A 108 2.97 9.39 3.33
CA GLU A 108 2.55 8.77 4.59
C GLU A 108 3.60 8.89 5.70
N PHE A 109 4.88 9.12 5.40
CA PHE A 109 5.90 9.31 6.42
C PHE A 109 5.57 10.45 7.40
N ALA A 110 4.82 11.46 6.95
CA ALA A 110 4.35 12.52 7.84
C ALA A 110 3.33 12.01 8.89
N LEU A 111 2.57 10.93 8.63
CA LEU A 111 1.66 10.32 9.62
C LEU A 111 2.38 9.67 10.80
N ALA A 112 3.67 9.33 10.67
CA ALA A 112 4.47 8.81 11.77
C ALA A 112 4.91 9.91 12.75
N GLN A 113 4.71 11.19 12.42
CA GLN A 113 5.05 12.29 13.31
C GLN A 113 3.95 12.47 14.37
N PRO A 114 4.29 12.71 15.65
CA PRO A 114 3.30 12.89 16.72
C PRO A 114 2.44 14.17 16.56
N SER A 115 2.90 15.13 15.75
CA SER A 115 2.18 16.35 15.45
C SER A 115 2.43 16.77 13.99
N PRO A 116 1.79 16.09 13.02
CA PRO A 116 1.96 16.41 11.61
C PRO A 116 1.39 17.79 11.30
N ASP A 117 2.07 18.54 10.43
CA ASP A 117 1.58 19.81 9.89
C ASP A 117 0.19 19.59 9.23
N PRO A 118 -0.80 20.45 9.51
CA PRO A 118 -2.04 20.55 8.74
C PRO A 118 -1.88 20.39 7.22
N GLN A 119 -0.85 21.00 6.62
CA GLN A 119 -0.62 20.90 5.18
C GLN A 119 -0.26 19.46 4.76
N HIS A 120 0.55 18.75 5.55
CA HIS A 120 0.89 17.35 5.30
C HIS A 120 -0.35 16.44 5.39
N LEU A 121 -1.22 16.66 6.38
CA LEU A 121 -2.47 15.92 6.50
C LEU A 121 -3.36 16.08 5.26
N TYR A 122 -3.41 17.28 4.67
CA TYR A 122 -4.13 17.50 3.42
C TYR A 122 -3.47 16.80 2.23
N THR A 123 -2.15 16.86 2.10
CA THR A 123 -1.43 16.14 1.05
C THR A 123 -1.71 14.63 1.10
N ILE A 124 -1.68 14.04 2.30
CA ILE A 124 -1.98 12.61 2.49
C ILE A 124 -3.44 12.31 2.15
N TYR A 125 -4.38 13.18 2.54
CA TYR A 125 -5.79 13.04 2.17
C TYR A 125 -5.99 13.03 0.65
N GLU A 126 -5.38 13.97 -0.08
CA GLU A 126 -5.50 14.04 -1.54
C GLU A 126 -4.82 12.85 -2.25
N ALA A 127 -3.71 12.36 -1.70
CA ALA A 127 -3.04 11.17 -2.22
C ALA A 127 -3.90 9.90 -2.02
N LEU A 128 -4.48 9.70 -0.82
CA LEU A 128 -5.41 8.61 -0.55
C LEU A 128 -6.68 8.72 -1.39
N LYS A 129 -7.22 9.92 -1.56
CA LYS A 129 -8.35 10.18 -2.45
C LYS A 129 -8.03 9.70 -3.86
N SER A 130 -6.90 10.12 -4.42
CA SER A 130 -6.48 9.76 -5.77
C SER A 130 -6.29 8.25 -5.92
N TYR A 131 -5.72 7.59 -4.91
CA TYR A 131 -5.59 6.13 -4.88
C TYR A 131 -6.94 5.43 -4.86
N PHE A 132 -7.86 5.84 -3.98
CA PHE A 132 -9.17 5.20 -3.86
C PHE A 132 -10.08 5.50 -5.06
N ASP A 133 -9.98 6.68 -5.66
CA ASP A 133 -10.65 6.98 -6.93
C ASP A 133 -10.17 6.01 -8.04
N ALA A 134 -8.85 5.74 -8.13
CA ALA A 134 -8.30 4.76 -9.07
C ALA A 134 -8.70 3.31 -8.71
N PHE A 135 -8.63 2.92 -7.44
CA PHE A 135 -8.97 1.56 -6.98
C PHE A 135 -10.46 1.23 -7.16
N PHE A 136 -11.36 2.18 -6.86
CA PHE A 136 -12.80 1.99 -7.00
C PHE A 136 -13.30 2.13 -8.44
N SER A 137 -12.48 2.61 -9.37
CA SER A 137 -12.78 2.55 -10.81
C SER A 137 -12.81 1.12 -11.34
N LEU A 138 -12.14 0.19 -10.65
CA LEU A 138 -12.09 -1.23 -11.01
C LEU A 138 -13.31 -1.96 -10.45
N GLN A 139 -13.89 -2.85 -11.27
CA GLN A 139 -14.91 -3.77 -10.78
C GLN A 139 -14.30 -4.79 -9.79
N PRO A 140 -15.04 -5.22 -8.76
CA PRO A 140 -14.53 -6.21 -7.80
C PRO A 140 -14.06 -7.53 -8.45
N SER A 141 -14.63 -7.92 -9.59
CA SER A 141 -14.16 -9.06 -10.38
C SER A 141 -12.71 -8.93 -10.86
N ALA A 142 -12.22 -7.71 -11.08
CA ALA A 142 -10.83 -7.47 -11.49
C ALA A 142 -9.84 -7.76 -10.37
N TYR A 143 -10.27 -7.77 -9.10
CA TYR A 143 -9.40 -8.05 -7.95
C TYR A 143 -8.90 -9.50 -7.97
N LEU A 144 -9.61 -10.38 -8.68
CA LEU A 144 -9.14 -11.74 -8.94
C LEU A 144 -7.79 -11.78 -9.67
N GLY A 145 -7.44 -10.73 -10.42
CA GLY A 145 -6.15 -10.61 -11.09
C GLY A 145 -5.04 -10.04 -10.20
N PHE A 146 -5.35 -9.60 -8.98
CA PHE A 146 -4.37 -8.95 -8.13
C PHE A 146 -3.33 -9.94 -7.62
N THR A 147 -2.10 -9.44 -7.54
CA THR A 147 -0.99 -10.08 -6.82
C THR A 147 -1.11 -9.82 -5.32
N LEU A 148 -0.37 -10.59 -4.53
CA LEU A 148 -0.32 -10.39 -3.08
C LEU A 148 0.16 -8.99 -2.69
N VAL A 149 1.13 -8.45 -3.44
CA VAL A 149 1.66 -7.09 -3.23
C VAL A 149 0.54 -6.06 -3.42
N GLU A 150 -0.30 -6.23 -4.42
CA GLU A 150 -1.39 -5.29 -4.69
C GLU A 150 -2.49 -5.36 -3.62
N LEU A 151 -2.78 -6.56 -3.11
CA LEU A 151 -3.66 -6.72 -1.95
C LEU A 151 -3.06 -6.07 -0.71
N TYR A 152 -1.76 -6.27 -0.45
CA TYR A 152 -1.05 -5.60 0.64
C TYR A 152 -1.19 -4.07 0.53
N GLN A 153 -0.94 -3.50 -0.65
CA GLN A 153 -1.07 -2.06 -0.90
C GLN A 153 -2.49 -1.55 -0.58
N THR A 154 -3.53 -2.27 -1.00
CA THR A 154 -4.93 -1.91 -0.73
C THR A 154 -5.23 -1.94 0.77
N MET A 155 -4.78 -2.99 1.45
CA MET A 155 -4.99 -3.12 2.89
C MET A 155 -4.23 -2.06 3.67
N HIS A 156 -2.99 -1.76 3.25
CA HIS A 156 -2.17 -0.71 3.81
C HIS A 156 -2.88 0.65 3.70
N ALA A 157 -3.26 1.05 2.49
CA ALA A 157 -3.99 2.31 2.25
C ALA A 157 -5.31 2.38 3.04
N ALA A 158 -6.05 1.26 3.13
CA ALA A 158 -7.30 1.19 3.89
C ALA A 158 -7.08 1.40 5.40
N LEU A 159 -6.03 0.80 5.97
CA LEU A 159 -5.71 0.99 7.39
C LEU A 159 -5.20 2.42 7.67
N SER A 160 -4.49 3.04 6.72
CA SER A 160 -4.00 4.42 6.84
C SER A 160 -5.12 5.46 6.81
N LEU A 161 -6.30 5.15 6.21
CA LEU A 161 -7.51 5.98 6.36
C LEU A 161 -7.87 6.23 7.83
N ARG A 162 -7.70 5.21 8.69
CA ARG A 162 -8.02 5.32 10.12
C ARG A 162 -7.01 6.19 10.87
N LYS A 163 -5.72 6.02 10.56
CA LYS A 163 -4.67 6.89 11.12
C LYS A 163 -4.94 8.35 10.76
N LEU A 164 -5.17 8.63 9.48
CA LEU A 164 -5.52 9.98 9.02
C LEU A 164 -6.79 10.51 9.69
N SER A 165 -7.83 9.70 9.82
CA SER A 165 -9.07 10.11 10.50
C SER A 165 -8.83 10.53 11.95
N SER A 166 -7.99 9.80 12.70
CA SER A 166 -7.65 10.17 14.07
C SER A 166 -7.05 11.57 14.15
N HIS A 167 -6.10 11.89 13.26
CA HIS A 167 -5.49 13.21 13.18
C HIS A 167 -6.48 14.29 12.71
N LEU A 168 -7.31 14.02 11.71
CA LEU A 168 -8.30 14.99 11.22
C LEU A 168 -9.37 15.32 12.29
N THR A 169 -9.85 14.33 13.04
CA THR A 169 -10.81 14.55 14.12
C THR A 169 -10.21 15.37 15.26
N THR A 170 -8.99 15.03 15.68
CA THR A 170 -8.35 15.63 16.86
C THR A 170 -7.69 16.98 16.60
N ARG A 171 -7.15 17.20 15.40
CA ARG A 171 -6.36 18.41 15.07
C ARG A 171 -7.10 19.41 14.17
N MET A 172 -7.88 18.91 13.21
CA MET A 172 -8.50 19.75 12.17
C MET A 172 -10.00 19.95 12.39
N HIS A 173 -10.63 19.09 13.21
CA HIS A 173 -12.07 19.04 13.43
C HIS A 173 -12.89 18.94 12.12
N ASP A 174 -12.33 18.27 11.10
CA ASP A 174 -12.91 18.16 9.77
C ASP A 174 -13.80 16.92 9.63
N LYS A 175 -15.07 17.08 10.03
CA LYS A 175 -16.05 15.99 10.00
C LYS A 175 -16.34 15.48 8.59
N GLN A 176 -16.39 16.36 7.60
CA GLN A 176 -16.74 15.99 6.23
C GLN A 176 -15.69 15.06 5.62
N ARG A 177 -14.40 15.38 5.79
CA ARG A 177 -13.32 14.51 5.31
C ARG A 177 -13.30 13.19 6.07
N VAL A 178 -13.53 13.21 7.39
CA VAL A 178 -13.62 11.98 8.22
C VAL A 178 -14.74 11.06 7.74
N GLU A 179 -15.94 11.57 7.49
CA GLU A 179 -17.06 10.80 6.93
C GLU A 179 -16.71 10.21 5.55
N LYS A 180 -16.00 10.97 4.72
CA LYS A 180 -15.55 10.49 3.41
C LYS A 180 -14.56 9.34 3.54
N LEU A 181 -13.57 9.45 4.43
CA LEU A 181 -12.61 8.36 4.72
C LEU A 181 -13.35 7.11 5.22
N ALA A 182 -14.35 7.26 6.08
CA ALA A 182 -15.21 6.17 6.56
C ALA A 182 -15.90 5.45 5.40
N SER A 183 -16.46 6.22 4.47
CA SER A 183 -17.15 5.67 3.30
C SER A 183 -16.22 4.85 2.41
N TRP A 184 -14.98 5.32 2.20
CA TRP A 184 -13.97 4.56 1.46
C TRP A 184 -13.60 3.28 2.18
N TYR A 185 -13.36 3.34 3.50
CA TYR A 185 -13.05 2.15 4.30
C TYR A 185 -14.11 1.05 4.17
N GLN A 186 -15.39 1.43 4.29
CA GLN A 186 -16.51 0.51 4.14
C GLN A 186 -16.67 0.01 2.70
N GLN A 187 -16.35 0.83 1.70
CA GLN A 187 -16.38 0.42 0.30
C GLN A 187 -15.29 -0.62 -0.01
N VAL A 188 -14.08 -0.51 0.55
CA VAL A 188 -13.05 -1.55 0.42
C VAL A 188 -13.55 -2.89 0.97
N SER A 189 -14.08 -2.89 2.20
CA SER A 189 -14.60 -4.12 2.82
C SER A 189 -15.68 -4.78 1.97
N ARG A 190 -16.64 -3.99 1.48
CA ARG A 190 -17.71 -4.48 0.58
C ARG A 190 -17.16 -5.04 -0.72
N ASN A 191 -16.28 -4.32 -1.41
CA ASN A 191 -15.73 -4.80 -2.68
C ASN A 191 -14.91 -6.08 -2.50
N LEU A 192 -14.19 -6.26 -1.38
CA LEU A 192 -13.50 -7.52 -1.07
C LEU A 192 -14.50 -8.67 -0.88
N LYS A 193 -15.61 -8.46 -0.17
CA LYS A 193 -16.69 -9.47 -0.06
C LYS A 193 -17.30 -9.79 -1.41
N ASP A 194 -17.56 -8.79 -2.24
CA ASP A 194 -18.10 -9.02 -3.58
C ASP A 194 -17.11 -9.83 -4.42
N ALA A 195 -15.80 -9.53 -4.32
CA ALA A 195 -14.74 -10.27 -4.99
C ALA A 195 -14.72 -11.77 -4.59
N SER A 196 -14.97 -12.10 -3.32
CA SER A 196 -15.00 -13.48 -2.82
C SER A 196 -16.17 -14.30 -3.39
N MET A 197 -17.26 -13.63 -3.78
CA MET A 197 -18.46 -14.28 -4.32
C MET A 197 -18.33 -14.69 -5.80
N TYR A 198 -17.36 -14.14 -6.55
CA TYR A 198 -17.22 -14.47 -7.96
C TYR A 198 -16.82 -15.94 -8.18
N PRO A 199 -17.34 -16.61 -9.24
CA PRO A 199 -17.02 -18.01 -9.52
C PRO A 199 -15.52 -18.31 -9.63
N GLY A 200 -14.75 -17.38 -10.23
CA GLY A 200 -13.29 -17.50 -10.35
C GLY A 200 -12.58 -17.52 -8.99
N ALA A 201 -13.07 -16.76 -8.01
CA ALA A 201 -12.50 -16.71 -6.67
C ALA A 201 -12.61 -18.07 -5.94
N LYS A 202 -13.74 -18.75 -6.10
CA LYS A 202 -13.98 -20.06 -5.49
C LYS A 202 -13.16 -21.17 -6.16
N ARG A 203 -13.11 -21.14 -7.50
CA ARG A 203 -12.33 -22.12 -8.27
C ARG A 203 -10.84 -22.02 -7.96
N ASP A 204 -10.34 -20.80 -7.82
CA ASP A 204 -8.93 -20.53 -7.63
C ASP A 204 -8.60 -20.34 -6.14
N GLY A 205 -9.46 -20.77 -5.21
CA GLY A 205 -9.24 -20.70 -3.74
C GLY A 205 -9.05 -19.30 -3.13
N ARG A 206 -9.12 -18.23 -3.92
CA ARG A 206 -8.95 -16.82 -3.48
C ARG A 206 -10.14 -16.28 -2.70
N ALA A 207 -11.30 -16.95 -2.71
CA ALA A 207 -12.47 -16.52 -1.94
C ALA A 207 -12.14 -16.34 -0.45
N ALA A 208 -11.43 -17.30 0.15
CA ALA A 208 -11.03 -17.25 1.56
C ALA A 208 -10.10 -16.07 1.87
N VAL A 209 -9.19 -15.74 0.94
CA VAL A 209 -8.30 -14.57 1.03
C VAL A 209 -9.10 -13.28 1.14
N PHE A 210 -10.03 -13.06 0.21
CA PHE A 210 -10.84 -11.85 0.20
C PHE A 210 -11.78 -11.75 1.41
N ASP A 211 -12.42 -12.85 1.80
CA ASP A 211 -13.26 -12.91 3.00
C ASP A 211 -12.46 -12.58 4.26
N LYS A 212 -11.22 -13.12 4.37
CA LYS A 212 -10.33 -12.83 5.49
C LYS A 212 -9.96 -11.36 5.53
N LEU A 213 -9.55 -10.76 4.41
CA LEU A 213 -9.19 -9.34 4.34
C LEU A 213 -10.38 -8.43 4.69
N ALA A 214 -11.57 -8.74 4.19
CA ALA A 214 -12.79 -8.02 4.54
C ALA A 214 -13.10 -8.14 6.04
N SER A 215 -13.04 -9.35 6.60
CA SER A 215 -13.28 -9.59 8.03
C SER A 215 -12.28 -8.83 8.91
N MET A 216 -11.04 -8.66 8.44
CA MET A 216 -10.03 -7.87 9.14
C MET A 216 -10.46 -6.41 9.21
N LEU A 217 -10.92 -5.80 8.10
CA LEU A 217 -11.42 -4.43 8.12
C LEU A 217 -12.63 -4.28 9.04
N GLU A 218 -13.52 -5.28 9.08
CA GLU A 218 -14.69 -5.26 9.95
C GLU A 218 -14.36 -5.44 11.43
N SER A 219 -13.29 -6.18 11.75
CA SER A 219 -12.77 -6.31 13.12
C SER A 219 -12.26 -4.99 13.71
N PHE A 220 -12.04 -4.01 12.83
CA PHE A 220 -11.59 -2.65 13.13
C PHE A 220 -12.69 -1.62 12.82
N PRO A 221 -13.85 -1.65 13.51
CA PRO A 221 -14.98 -0.79 13.19
C PRO A 221 -14.61 0.68 13.32
N TRP A 222 -15.03 1.47 12.32
CA TRP A 222 -14.75 2.90 12.19
C TRP A 222 -15.17 3.70 13.44
N GLU A 223 -16.29 3.33 14.06
CA GLU A 223 -16.91 4.02 15.20
C GLU A 223 -16.09 3.99 16.51
N ARG A 224 -15.07 3.13 16.61
CA ARG A 224 -14.32 2.96 17.87
C ARG A 224 -13.33 4.09 18.19
N SER A 225 -13.24 5.14 17.36
CA SER A 225 -12.38 6.31 17.60
C SER A 225 -13.08 7.50 18.26
N GLU A 226 -14.41 7.51 18.41
CA GLU A 226 -15.12 8.65 19.01
C GLU A 226 -15.12 8.64 20.55
N GLY A 227 -14.60 7.59 21.20
CA GLY A 227 -14.69 7.39 22.65
C GLY A 227 -13.40 7.49 23.47
N LEU A 228 -12.22 7.71 22.87
CA LEU A 228 -10.93 7.62 23.59
C LEU A 228 -10.19 8.95 23.61
N GLY A 229 -10.71 9.88 24.40
CA GLY A 229 -9.83 10.74 25.17
C GLY A 229 -9.04 9.84 26.14
N ARG A 230 -7.73 9.70 25.91
CA ARG A 230 -6.79 8.80 26.59
C ARG A 230 -6.91 7.32 26.18
N GLN A 231 -6.21 6.96 25.11
CA GLN A 231 -5.58 5.63 25.07
C GLN A 231 -4.10 5.85 24.79
N ASP A 232 -3.27 5.44 25.75
CA ASP A 232 -1.82 5.36 25.62
C ASP A 232 -1.45 4.67 24.30
N ASP A 233 -0.59 5.32 23.52
CA ASP A 233 0.57 4.85 22.74
C ASP A 233 0.60 3.41 22.18
N ASN A 234 -0.54 2.75 21.99
CA ASN A 234 -0.64 1.60 21.10
C ASN A 234 -0.98 2.15 19.72
N GLU A 235 0.02 2.77 19.09
CA GLU A 235 0.03 2.94 17.64
C GLU A 235 -0.42 1.60 17.04
N LEU A 236 -1.48 1.63 16.22
CA LEU A 236 -1.79 0.50 15.35
C LEU A 236 -0.52 0.27 14.53
N ASN A 237 0.27 -0.71 14.96
CA ASN A 237 1.45 -1.18 14.26
C ASN A 237 0.94 -1.90 13.01
N ILE A 238 0.52 -1.12 12.01
CA ILE A 238 -0.04 -1.59 10.76
C ILE A 238 0.94 -2.56 10.12
N ASP A 239 2.22 -2.24 10.14
CA ASP A 239 3.27 -3.11 9.60
C ASP A 239 3.39 -4.42 10.39
N GLY A 240 3.24 -4.39 11.71
CA GLY A 240 3.21 -5.57 12.58
C GLY A 240 1.98 -6.44 12.33
N ALA A 241 0.78 -5.85 12.34
CA ALA A 241 -0.48 -6.56 12.10
C ALA A 241 -0.55 -7.12 10.67
N MET A 242 -0.10 -6.36 9.68
CA MET A 242 -0.01 -6.81 8.28
C MET A 242 1.07 -7.88 8.13
N SER A 243 2.25 -7.70 8.72
CA SER A 243 3.30 -8.73 8.69
C SER A 243 2.85 -10.02 9.35
N GLU A 244 2.19 -9.98 10.52
CA GLU A 244 1.68 -11.17 11.19
C GLU A 244 0.62 -11.90 10.36
N VAL A 245 -0.23 -11.17 9.66
CA VAL A 245 -1.26 -11.75 8.77
C VAL A 245 -0.60 -12.36 7.54
N PHE A 246 0.17 -11.59 6.77
CA PHE A 246 0.79 -12.05 5.53
C PHE A 246 1.91 -13.08 5.73
N LEU A 247 2.48 -13.18 6.95
CA LEU A 247 3.49 -14.19 7.32
C LEU A 247 2.94 -15.32 8.20
N SER A 248 1.64 -15.35 8.49
CA SER A 248 1.05 -16.49 9.19
C SER A 248 1.15 -17.76 8.33
N GLU A 249 1.28 -18.94 8.96
CA GLU A 249 1.39 -20.21 8.24
C GLU A 249 0.21 -20.47 7.30
N GLU A 250 -0.97 -19.96 7.64
CA GLU A 250 -2.18 -20.00 6.82
C GLU A 250 -2.01 -19.20 5.52
N TRP A 251 -1.45 -17.98 5.61
CA TRP A 251 -1.21 -17.12 4.44
C TRP A 251 0.00 -17.52 3.61
N LEU A 252 1.04 -18.06 4.24
CA LEU A 252 2.18 -18.65 3.54
C LEU A 252 1.76 -19.91 2.78
N GLY A 253 0.89 -20.74 3.35
CA GLY A 253 0.30 -21.89 2.67
C GLY A 253 -0.59 -21.51 1.49
N ILE A 254 -1.38 -20.43 1.63
CA ILE A 254 -2.15 -19.81 0.54
C ILE A 254 -1.19 -19.29 -0.55
N ALA A 255 -0.16 -18.52 -0.19
CA ALA A 255 0.80 -17.98 -1.15
C ALA A 255 1.52 -19.07 -1.94
N ASP A 256 1.95 -20.15 -1.27
CA ASP A 256 2.62 -21.30 -1.88
C ASP A 256 1.67 -22.09 -2.81
N GLN A 257 0.41 -22.26 -2.41
CA GLN A 257 -0.64 -22.89 -3.25
C GLN A 257 -0.94 -22.10 -4.53
N PHE A 258 -0.72 -20.79 -4.52
CA PHE A 258 -0.98 -19.90 -5.67
C PHE A 258 0.27 -19.50 -6.47
N GLY A 259 1.41 -20.11 -6.17
CA GLY A 259 2.68 -19.81 -6.86
C GLY A 259 3.15 -18.37 -6.63
N TRP A 260 2.72 -17.74 -5.54
CA TRP A 260 3.18 -16.43 -5.12
C TRP A 260 4.51 -16.61 -4.38
N THR A 261 5.59 -16.79 -5.14
CA THR A 261 6.94 -16.86 -4.57
C THR A 261 7.37 -15.48 -4.08
N PHE A 262 7.77 -15.39 -2.81
CA PHE A 262 8.46 -14.24 -2.22
C PHE A 262 9.94 -14.21 -2.61
#